data_AF-A0A090XBD0-F1
#
_entry.id   AF-A0A090XBD0-F1
#
_cell.length_a   1.000
_cell.length_b   1.000
_cell.length_c   1.000
_cell.angle_alpha   90.00
_cell.angle_beta   90.00
_cell.angle_gamma   90.00
#
_symmetry.space_group_name_H-M   'P 1'
#
loop_
_entity.id
_entity.type
_entity.pdbx_description
1 polymer ?
#
loop_
_entity_poly.entity_id
_entity_poly.type
_entity_poly.pdbx_seq_one_letter_code
_entity_poly.pdbx_strand_id
1 'polypeptide(L)'
;EKTSDARLIFYVAGYVARKTVLKTGCNDCFDDLLVSPEKANKYLATLTKFCDNGGLLYPSEKLFSFVEALELTFTMWFSYNELHQDSVADLTSCLQRSRISVGCTQHCVVLTNQITKFYLITRLHFFTKGLNKEKASLREKKKYMKLRHVT
;
A
#
# COMPACT_ATOMS: atom_id res chain seq x y z
N GLU A 1 -13.35 -11.03 -7.93
CA GLU A 1 -12.58 -9.81 -7.58
C GLU A 1 -11.09 -10.10 -7.60
N LYS A 2 -10.24 -9.16 -8.05
CA LYS A 2 -8.79 -9.24 -7.82
C LYS A 2 -8.52 -8.66 -6.45
N THR A 3 -8.40 -9.50 -5.43
CA THR A 3 -8.02 -9.07 -4.09
C THR A 3 -6.49 -9.09 -3.95
N SER A 4 -5.94 -8.06 -3.32
CA SER A 4 -4.51 -7.99 -3.02
C SER A 4 -4.15 -9.01 -1.93
N ASP A 5 -3.01 -9.70 -2.08
CA ASP A 5 -2.55 -10.70 -1.11
C ASP A 5 -2.26 -10.03 0.24
N ALA A 6 -2.94 -10.46 1.30
CA ALA A 6 -2.80 -9.89 2.64
C ALA A 6 -1.36 -9.93 3.16
N ARG A 7 -0.56 -10.93 2.75
CA ARG A 7 0.87 -11.03 3.13
C ARG A 7 1.71 -9.96 2.45
N LEU A 8 1.35 -9.57 1.24
CA LEU A 8 1.98 -8.45 0.52
C LEU A 8 1.59 -7.11 1.14
N ILE A 9 0.32 -6.95 1.50
CA ILE A 9 -0.15 -5.75 2.22
C ILE A 9 0.59 -5.61 3.54
N PHE A 10 0.75 -6.70 4.31
CA PHE A 10 1.51 -6.73 5.55
C PHE A 10 2.98 -6.30 5.34
N TYR A 11 3.64 -6.84 4.32
CA TYR A 11 5.00 -6.44 3.94
C TYR A 11 5.09 -4.94 3.60
N VAL A 12 4.14 -4.43 2.82
CA VAL A 12 4.08 -3.00 2.47
C VAL A 12 3.77 -2.13 3.69
N ALA A 13 2.94 -2.59 4.63
CA ALA A 13 2.67 -1.87 5.88
C ALA A 13 3.93 -1.69 6.73
N GLY A 14 4.85 -2.67 6.75
CA GLY A 14 6.18 -2.49 7.34
C GLY A 14 7.02 -1.43 6.64
N TYR A 15 6.95 -1.36 5.30
CA TYR A 15 7.62 -0.29 4.52
C TYR A 15 7.01 1.10 4.78
N VAL A 16 5.69 1.19 4.89
CA VAL A 16 4.97 2.40 5.30
C VAL A 16 5.45 2.84 6.68
N ALA A 17 5.49 1.94 7.66
CA ALA A 17 5.95 2.24 9.01
C ALA A 17 7.36 2.82 9.02
N ARG A 18 8.26 2.25 8.21
CA ARG A 18 9.63 2.74 8.06
C ARG A 18 9.70 4.17 7.52
N LYS A 19 8.77 4.56 6.65
CA LYS A 19 8.78 5.87 5.99
C LYS A 19 7.98 6.94 6.74
N THR A 20 7.06 6.56 7.61
CA THR A 20 6.21 7.47 8.38
C THR A 20 6.41 7.30 9.89
N VAL A 21 6.01 6.16 10.45
CA VAL A 21 6.03 5.89 11.89
C VAL A 21 7.42 6.12 12.46
N LEU A 22 8.49 5.53 11.91
CA LEU A 22 9.87 5.74 12.40
C LEU A 22 10.34 7.20 12.44
N LYS A 23 9.74 8.07 11.63
CA LYS A 23 10.12 9.49 11.59
C LYS A 23 9.50 10.31 12.73
N THR A 24 8.50 9.77 13.44
CA THR A 24 7.89 10.49 14.56
C THR A 24 8.81 10.52 15.77
N GLY A 25 9.70 9.54 15.93
CA GLY A 25 10.54 9.40 17.13
C GLY A 25 9.73 9.15 18.42
N CYS A 26 8.45 8.79 18.29
CA CYS A 26 7.52 8.64 19.41
C CYS A 26 7.38 7.16 19.79
N ASN A 27 7.77 6.83 21.02
CA ASN A 27 7.70 5.45 21.53
C ASN A 27 6.26 4.93 21.59
N ASP A 28 5.30 5.75 22.02
CA ASP A 28 3.88 5.35 22.04
C ASP A 28 3.38 4.96 20.64
N CYS A 29 3.81 5.67 19.60
CA CYS A 29 3.49 5.32 18.22
C CYS A 29 4.20 4.04 17.76
N PHE A 30 5.42 3.78 18.23
CA PHE A 30 6.11 2.53 17.95
C PHE A 30 5.40 1.35 18.59
N ASP A 31 5.08 1.44 19.87
CA ASP A 31 4.46 0.35 20.61
C ASP A 31 3.03 0.08 20.15
N ASP A 32 2.28 1.11 19.71
CA ASP A 32 0.93 0.97 19.17
C ASP A 32 0.91 0.39 17.73
N LEU A 33 1.91 0.73 16.91
CA LEU A 33 1.87 0.45 15.46
C LEU A 33 2.86 -0.62 14.97
N LEU A 34 3.80 -1.04 15.80
CA LEU A 34 4.81 -2.04 15.48
C LEU A 34 4.84 -3.13 16.56
N VAL A 35 5.24 -4.32 16.14
CA VAL A 35 5.44 -5.47 17.03
C VAL A 35 6.78 -6.15 16.72
N SER A 36 7.25 -6.97 17.65
CA SER A 36 8.41 -7.81 17.38
C SER A 36 8.07 -8.96 16.39
N PRO A 37 9.04 -9.53 15.67
CA PRO A 37 8.80 -10.61 14.71
C PRO A 37 8.11 -11.85 15.31
N GLU A 38 8.32 -12.10 16.61
CA GLU A 38 7.75 -13.21 17.36
C GLU A 38 6.27 -12.97 17.69
N LYS A 39 5.90 -11.71 17.93
CA LYS A 39 4.53 -11.28 18.24
C LYS A 39 3.69 -11.01 17.00
N ALA A 40 4.32 -10.89 15.83
CA ALA A 40 3.63 -10.69 14.57
C ALA A 40 2.73 -11.89 14.20
N ASN A 41 1.59 -11.60 13.55
CA ASN A 41 0.68 -12.62 13.04
C ASN A 41 1.43 -13.60 12.11
N LYS A 42 1.46 -14.89 12.47
CA LYS A 42 2.26 -15.92 11.78
C LYS A 42 1.91 -16.04 10.29
N TYR A 43 0.63 -15.98 9.95
CA TYR A 43 0.16 -16.11 8.57
C TYR A 43 0.53 -14.87 7.75
N LEU A 44 0.14 -13.69 8.21
CA LEU A 44 0.39 -12.42 7.48
C LEU A 44 1.88 -12.13 7.33
N ALA A 45 2.67 -12.43 8.36
CA ALA A 45 4.10 -12.19 8.37
C ALA A 45 4.91 -13.16 7.51
N THR A 46 4.32 -14.21 6.92
CA THR A 46 5.06 -15.27 6.19
C THR A 46 6.01 -14.70 5.13
N LEU A 47 5.52 -13.78 4.28
CA LEU A 47 6.34 -13.15 3.24
C LEU A 47 7.43 -12.26 3.85
N THR A 48 7.07 -11.49 4.88
CA THR A 48 8.03 -10.60 5.55
C THR A 48 9.15 -11.40 6.17
N LYS A 49 8.84 -12.46 6.93
CA LYS A 49 9.83 -13.37 7.53
C LYS A 49 10.73 -14.03 6.49
N PHE A 50 10.17 -14.43 5.35
CA PHE A 50 10.96 -15.01 4.26
C PHE A 50 11.96 -14.02 3.66
N CYS A 51 11.61 -12.74 3.58
CA CYS A 51 12.46 -11.69 3.04
C CYS A 51 13.35 -10.98 4.09
N ASP A 52 13.15 -11.28 5.38
CA ASP A 52 13.80 -10.54 6.47
C ASP A 52 15.20 -11.08 6.77
N ASN A 53 16.17 -10.17 6.76
CA ASN A 53 17.56 -10.43 7.16
C ASN A 53 17.91 -9.68 8.46
N GLY A 54 16.92 -9.44 9.33
CA GLY A 54 17.08 -8.77 10.63
C GLY A 54 16.83 -7.26 10.62
N GLY A 55 16.16 -6.76 9.58
CA GLY A 55 15.98 -5.32 9.38
C GLY A 55 14.56 -4.92 8.97
N LEU A 56 13.63 -5.85 8.76
CA LEU A 56 12.27 -5.51 8.42
C LEU A 56 11.44 -5.15 9.66
N LEU A 57 10.46 -4.28 9.46
CA LEU A 57 9.52 -3.88 10.50
C LEU A 57 8.26 -4.72 10.38
N TYR A 58 7.73 -5.15 11.53
CA TYR A 58 6.50 -5.93 11.59
C TYR A 58 5.38 -5.03 12.10
N PRO A 59 4.39 -4.69 11.26
CA PRO A 59 3.25 -3.87 11.67
C PRO A 59 2.40 -4.60 12.72
N SER A 60 1.86 -3.83 13.68
CA SER A 60 0.79 -4.31 14.56
C SER A 60 -0.50 -4.54 13.77
N GLU A 61 -1.47 -5.23 14.36
CA GLU A 61 -2.80 -5.43 13.74
C GLU A 61 -3.51 -4.11 13.42
N LYS A 62 -3.29 -3.09 14.25
CA LYS A 62 -3.85 -1.75 14.05
C LYS A 62 -3.29 -1.09 12.80
N LEU A 63 -1.97 -1.12 12.62
CA LEU A 63 -1.34 -0.58 11.42
C LEU A 63 -1.69 -1.40 10.17
N PHE A 64 -1.67 -2.73 10.27
CA PHE A 64 -2.04 -3.62 9.17
C PHE A 64 -3.47 -3.33 8.70
N SER A 65 -4.45 -3.35 9.61
CA SER A 65 -5.86 -3.09 9.29
C SER A 65 -6.07 -1.73 8.63
N PHE A 66 -5.32 -0.71 9.07
CA PHE A 66 -5.40 0.61 8.44
C PHE A 66 -4.87 0.60 7.01
N VAL A 67 -3.70 -0.01 6.76
CA VAL A 67 -3.12 -0.10 5.41
C VAL A 67 -3.96 -1.01 4.50
N GLU A 68 -4.55 -2.07 5.04
CA GLU A 68 -5.47 -2.94 4.31
C GLU A 68 -6.74 -2.18 3.89
N ALA A 69 -7.33 -1.38 4.79
CA ALA A 69 -8.46 -0.52 4.44
C ALA A 69 -8.10 0.48 3.31
N LEU A 70 -6.89 1.04 3.33
CA LEU A 70 -6.40 1.89 2.24
C LEU A 70 -6.28 1.11 0.92
N GLU A 71 -5.75 -0.12 0.93
CA GLU A 71 -5.64 -0.95 -0.28
C GLU A 71 -7.00 -1.33 -0.85
N LEU A 72 -7.94 -1.74 0.02
CA LEU A 72 -9.30 -2.09 -0.37
C LEU A 72 -10.00 -0.88 -1.00
N THR A 73 -9.89 0.29 -0.37
CA THR A 73 -10.47 1.53 -0.90
C THR A 73 -9.84 1.91 -2.24
N PHE A 74 -8.52 1.83 -2.36
CA PHE A 74 -7.80 2.11 -3.61
C PHE A 74 -8.25 1.15 -4.73
N THR A 75 -8.29 -0.15 -4.43
CA THR A 75 -8.66 -1.19 -5.40
C THR A 75 -10.11 -1.06 -5.85
N MET A 76 -11.02 -0.81 -4.90
CA MET A 76 -12.43 -0.58 -5.19
C MET A 76 -12.60 0.66 -6.07
N TRP A 77 -11.95 1.78 -5.73
CA TRP A 77 -12.05 3.02 -6.50
C TRP A 77 -11.62 2.83 -7.96
N PHE A 78 -10.45 2.25 -8.21
CA PHE A 78 -9.93 2.01 -9.56
C PHE A 78 -10.57 0.81 -10.27
N SER A 79 -11.50 0.10 -9.61
CA SER A 79 -12.38 -0.88 -10.29
C SER A 79 -13.56 -0.21 -10.98
N TYR A 80 -13.97 0.97 -10.51
CA TYR A 80 -15.12 1.72 -11.04
C TYR A 80 -14.73 3.01 -11.76
N ASN A 81 -13.52 3.52 -11.54
CA ASN A 81 -13.07 4.80 -12.08
C ASN A 81 -11.79 4.60 -12.90
N GLU A 82 -11.72 5.31 -14.03
CA GLU A 82 -10.48 5.42 -14.79
C GLU A 82 -9.48 6.33 -14.08
N LEU A 83 -8.19 6.18 -14.43
CA LEU A 83 -7.16 7.09 -13.94
C LEU A 83 -7.24 8.43 -14.67
N HIS A 84 -7.34 9.52 -13.91
CA HIS A 84 -7.32 10.91 -14.41
C HIS A 84 -6.48 11.80 -13.48
N GLN A 85 -6.34 13.08 -13.85
CA GLN A 85 -5.45 14.04 -13.17
C GLN A 85 -5.83 14.28 -11.69
N ASP A 86 -7.11 14.18 -11.36
CA ASP A 86 -7.66 14.49 -10.04
C ASP A 86 -7.87 13.25 -9.16
N SER A 87 -7.55 12.04 -9.64
CA SER A 87 -7.90 10.78 -8.96
C SER A 87 -7.36 10.68 -7.52
N VAL A 88 -6.22 11.30 -7.21
CA VAL A 88 -5.67 11.32 -5.84
C VAL A 88 -6.50 12.20 -4.92
N ALA A 89 -6.95 13.36 -5.40
CA ALA A 89 -7.76 14.28 -4.62
C ALA A 89 -9.11 13.65 -4.31
N ASP A 90 -9.75 13.06 -5.32
CA ASP A 90 -11.06 12.40 -5.18
C ASP A 90 -10.97 11.20 -4.23
N LEU A 91 -9.95 10.37 -4.37
CA LEU A 91 -9.72 9.23 -3.47
C LEU A 91 -9.46 9.67 -2.03
N THR A 92 -8.70 10.76 -1.83
CA THR A 92 -8.44 11.31 -0.50
C THR A 92 -9.74 11.83 0.14
N SER A 93 -10.61 12.49 -0.63
CA SER A 93 -11.91 12.98 -0.16
C SER A 93 -12.84 11.83 0.28
N CYS A 94 -12.76 10.68 -0.41
CA CYS A 94 -13.47 9.46 -0.04
C CYS A 94 -12.97 8.91 1.30
N LEU A 95 -11.65 8.85 1.47
CA LEU A 95 -11.00 8.32 2.68
C LEU A 95 -11.22 9.18 3.92
N GLN A 96 -11.33 10.50 3.77
CA GLN A 96 -11.66 11.41 4.89
C GLN A 96 -13.01 11.12 5.55
N ARG A 97 -13.93 10.43 4.85
CA ARG A 97 -15.21 9.99 5.43
C ARG A 97 -15.04 8.79 6.36
N SER A 98 -13.94 8.04 6.23
CA SER A 98 -13.63 6.94 7.14
C SER A 98 -13.03 7.50 8.44
N ARG A 99 -13.56 7.05 9.60
CA ARG A 99 -13.14 7.52 10.93
C ARG A 99 -11.92 6.76 11.48
N ILE A 100 -11.15 6.08 10.63
CA ILE A 100 -10.04 5.24 11.08
C ILE A 100 -8.81 6.14 11.28
N SER A 101 -8.27 6.13 12.50
CA SER A 101 -7.05 6.86 12.85
C SER A 101 -6.05 5.93 13.55
N VAL A 102 -4.77 6.23 13.36
CA VAL A 102 -3.64 5.46 13.89
C VAL A 102 -2.63 6.36 14.58
N GLY A 103 -1.95 5.83 15.60
CA GLY A 103 -1.00 6.56 16.45
C GLY A 103 -1.57 6.94 17.80
N CYS A 104 -0.71 7.51 18.65
CA CYS A 104 -1.08 7.97 20.00
C CYS A 104 -1.92 9.26 19.94
N THR A 105 -2.46 9.67 21.08
CA THR A 105 -3.35 10.84 21.21
C THR A 105 -2.75 12.14 20.69
N GLN A 106 -1.42 12.29 20.75
CA GLN A 106 -0.71 13.47 20.25
C GLN A 106 -0.50 13.46 18.74
N HIS A 107 -0.25 12.28 18.15
CA HIS A 107 0.17 12.15 16.76
C HIS A 107 -0.90 11.60 15.82
N CYS A 108 -2.06 11.18 16.34
CA CYS A 108 -3.04 10.40 15.58
C CYS A 108 -3.44 11.07 14.26
N VAL A 109 -3.77 12.37 14.28
CA VAL A 109 -4.21 13.12 13.09
C VAL A 109 -3.07 13.24 12.08
N VAL A 110 -1.89 13.68 12.54
CA VAL A 110 -0.73 13.92 11.67
C VAL A 110 -0.23 12.62 11.06
N LEU A 111 -0.11 11.56 11.85
CA LEU A 111 0.42 10.27 11.42
C LEU A 111 -0.54 9.56 10.47
N THR A 112 -1.84 9.61 10.74
CA THR A 112 -2.88 9.10 9.82
C THR A 112 -2.75 9.76 8.46
N ASN A 113 -2.69 11.10 8.41
CA ASN A 113 -2.56 11.84 7.15
C ASN A 113 -1.25 11.53 6.41
N GLN A 114 -0.14 11.41 7.13
CA GLN A 114 1.15 11.06 6.55
C GLN A 114 1.14 9.66 5.94
N ILE A 115 0.59 8.67 6.66
CA ILE A 115 0.45 7.29 6.16
C ILE A 115 -0.45 7.27 4.93
N THR A 116 -1.64 7.87 5.00
CA THR A 116 -2.58 7.92 3.86
C THR A 116 -1.91 8.54 2.64
N LYS A 117 -1.31 9.73 2.79
CA LYS A 117 -0.63 10.41 1.68
C LYS A 117 0.48 9.54 1.08
N PHE A 118 1.37 9.01 1.94
CA PHE A 118 2.50 8.21 1.47
C PHE A 118 2.04 6.94 0.76
N TYR A 119 1.08 6.24 1.34
CA TYR A 119 0.56 4.99 0.79
C TYR A 119 -0.11 5.21 -0.56
N LEU A 120 -1.03 6.17 -0.67
CA LEU A 120 -1.77 6.42 -1.92
C LEU A 120 -0.85 6.80 -3.07
N ILE A 121 0.13 7.69 -2.82
CA ILE A 121 1.11 8.09 -3.85
C ILE A 121 1.93 6.87 -4.28
N THR A 122 2.45 6.11 -3.32
CA THR A 122 3.25 4.90 -3.60
C THR A 122 2.45 3.88 -4.40
N ARG A 123 1.19 3.64 -4.01
CA ARG A 123 0.31 2.70 -4.67
C ARG A 123 -0.06 3.13 -6.08
N LEU A 124 -0.29 4.42 -6.29
CA LEU A 124 -0.54 5.01 -7.60
C LEU A 124 0.67 4.87 -8.53
N HIS A 125 1.89 5.07 -8.03
CA HIS A 125 3.10 4.81 -8.81
C HIS A 125 3.20 3.35 -9.27
N PHE A 126 2.91 2.39 -8.40
CA PHE A 126 2.90 0.99 -8.81
C PHE A 126 1.77 0.66 -9.78
N PHE A 127 0.59 1.23 -9.58
CA PHE A 127 -0.56 1.06 -10.46
C PHE A 127 -0.27 1.59 -11.86
N THR A 128 0.19 2.83 -11.98
CA THR A 128 0.57 3.46 -13.26
C THR A 128 1.71 2.72 -13.96
N LYS A 129 2.72 2.26 -13.22
CA LYS A 129 3.79 1.39 -13.75
C LYS A 129 3.22 0.09 -14.34
N GLY A 130 2.23 -0.51 -13.67
CA GLY A 130 1.50 -1.69 -14.16
C GLY A 130 0.78 -1.42 -15.47
N LEU A 131 -0.04 -0.37 -15.52
CA LEU A 131 -0.77 0.03 -16.73
C LEU A 131 0.17 0.31 -17.91
N ASN A 132 1.29 0.98 -17.65
CA ASN A 132 2.28 1.29 -18.68
C ASN A 132 2.96 0.03 -19.22
N LYS A 133 3.28 -0.93 -18.34
CA LYS A 133 3.83 -2.24 -18.75
C LYS A 133 2.85 -3.02 -19.63
N GLU A 134 1.56 -3.01 -19.29
CA GLU A 134 0.52 -3.67 -20.07
C GLU A 134 0.38 -3.03 -21.46
N LYS A 135 0.29 -1.69 -21.53
CA LYS A 135 0.26 -0.94 -22.79
C LYS A 135 1.49 -1.23 -23.66
N ALA A 136 2.68 -1.31 -23.06
CA ALA A 136 3.91 -1.67 -23.78
C ALA A 136 3.84 -3.09 -24.36
N SER A 137 3.42 -4.08 -23.57
CA SER A 137 3.27 -5.48 -24.02
C SER A 137 2.27 -5.61 -25.18
N LEU A 138 1.14 -4.87 -25.11
CA LEU A 138 0.15 -4.86 -26.20
C LEU A 138 0.71 -4.26 -27.49
N ARG A 139 1.54 -3.22 -27.40
CA ARG A 139 2.22 -2.63 -28.57
C ARG A 139 3.20 -3.62 -29.20
N GLU A 140 3.97 -4.34 -28.39
CA GLU A 140 4.88 -5.38 -28.88
C GLU A 140 4.14 -6.51 -29.58
N LYS A 141 3.06 -7.04 -28.99
CA LYS A 141 2.21 -8.08 -29.61
C LYS A 141 1.67 -7.62 -30.97
N LYS A 142 1.20 -6.38 -31.08
CA LYS A 142 0.73 -5.80 -32.35
C LYS A 142 1.86 -5.72 -33.39
N LYS A 143 3.09 -5.38 -32.97
CA LYS A 143 4.26 -5.37 -33.86
C LYS A 143 4.56 -6.76 -34.42
N TYR A 144 4.57 -7.79 -33.56
CA TYR A 144 4.79 -9.17 -33.99
C TYR A 144 3.69 -9.68 -34.93
N MET A 145 2.42 -9.34 -34.67
CA MET A 145 1.32 -9.72 -35.57
C MET A 145 1.44 -9.10 -36.96
N LYS A 146 1.90 -7.85 -37.06
CA LYS A 146 2.16 -7.21 -38.37
C LYS A 146 3.30 -7.89 -39.12
N LEU A 147 4.38 -8.25 -38.44
CA LEU A 147 5.52 -8.95 -39.06
C LEU A 147 5.11 -10.32 -39.64
N ARG A 148 4.22 -11.06 -38.97
CA ARG A 148 3.71 -12.36 -39.44
C ARG A 148 2.86 -12.30 -40.72
N HIS A 149 2.36 -11.13 -41.11
CA HIS A 149 1.59 -10.97 -42.35
C HIS A 149 2.46 -10.51 -43.53
N VAL A 150 3.74 -10.21 -43.28
CA VAL A 150 4.69 -9.73 -44.30
C VAL A 150 5.67 -10.85 -44.72
N THR A 151 5.80 -11.90 -43.92
CA THR A 151 6.45 -13.19 -44.24
C THR A 151 5.41 -14.22 -44.64
#